data_AF-X1H6G1-F1
#
_entry.id   AF-X1H6G1-F1
#
_cell.length_a   1.000
_cell.length_b   1.000
_cell.length_c   1.000
_cell.angle_alpha   90.00
_cell.angle_beta   90.00
_cell.angle_gamma   90.00
#
_symmetry.space_group_name_H-M   'P 1'
#
loop_
_entity.id
_entity.type
_entity.pdbx_description
1 polymer ?
#
loop_
_entity_poly.entity_id
_entity_poly.type
_entity_poly.pdbx_seq_one_letter_code
_entity_poly.pdbx_strand_id
1 'polypeptide(L)' 'PIAQLARKFNVGIPIIDATIKLASVINQTDYYEEGRSLEELGIADLSQEELAEVLQEGF' A
#
# COMPACT_ATOMS: atom_id res chain seq x y z
N PRO A 1 3.15 -0.54 -0.85
CA PRO A 1 2.34 0.45 -0.09
C PRO A 1 0.87 0.62 -0.52
N ILE A 2 0.53 1.10 -1.73
CA ILE A 2 -0.87 1.51 -2.03
C ILE A 2 -1.89 0.36 -1.89
N ALA A 3 -1.52 -0.85 -2.31
CA ALA A 3 -2.38 -2.03 -2.16
C ALA A 3 -2.60 -2.42 -0.69
N GLN A 4 -1.58 -2.26 0.15
CA GLN A 4 -1.69 -2.53 1.60
C GLN A 4 -2.58 -1.49 2.28
N LEU A 5 -2.45 -0.20 1.93
CA LEU A 5 -3.34 0.85 2.42
C LEU A 5 -4.80 0.59 2.02
N ALA A 6 -5.03 0.25 0.75
CA ALA A 6 -6.38 -0.07 0.26
C ALA A 6 -6.99 -1.24 1.05
N ARG A 7 -6.23 -2.32 1.31
CA ARG A 7 -6.67 -3.44 2.14
C ARG A 7 -6.96 -3.03 3.58
N LYS A 8 -6.09 -2.23 4.22
CA LYS A 8 -6.27 -1.72 5.58
C LYS A 8 -7.60 -0.96 5.75
N PHE A 9 -7.99 -0.18 4.73
CA PHE A 9 -9.22 0.62 4.76
C PHE A 9 -10.37 0.02 3.93
N ASN A 10 -10.29 -1.26 3.56
CA ASN A 10 -11.33 -1.99 2.80
C ASN A 10 -11.75 -1.31 1.48
N VAL A 11 -10.80 -0.67 0.79
CA VAL A 11 -11.01 -0.03 -0.51
C VAL A 11 -10.66 -0.99 -1.64
N GLY A 12 -11.60 -1.19 -2.57
CA GLY A 12 -11.38 -2.01 -3.76
C GLY A 12 -10.49 -1.33 -4.81
N ILE A 13 -9.45 -2.02 -5.25
CA ILE A 13 -8.45 -1.49 -6.21
C ILE A 13 -8.16 -2.46 -7.38
N PRO A 14 -9.20 -3.00 -8.07
CA PRO A 14 -9.03 -4.13 -8.99
C PRO A 14 -8.04 -3.87 -10.14
N ILE A 15 -7.97 -2.63 -10.64
CA ILE A 15 -7.06 -2.26 -11.74
C ILE A 15 -5.61 -2.16 -11.25
N ILE A 16 -5.40 -1.67 -10.01
CA ILE A 16 -4.06 -1.60 -9.42
C ILE A 16 -3.56 -3.02 -9.14
N ASP A 17 -4.40 -3.88 -8.56
CA ASP A 17 -4.03 -5.28 -8.30
C ASP A 17 -3.67 -6.02 -9.60
N ALA A 18 -4.45 -5.82 -10.66
CA ALA A 18 -4.15 -6.39 -11.98
C ALA A 18 -2.82 -5.87 -12.54
N THR A 19 -2.54 -4.58 -12.37
CA THR A 19 -1.30 -3.95 -12.83
C THR A 19 -0.08 -4.49 -12.07
N ILE A 20 -0.17 -4.57 -10.74
CA ILE A 20 0.89 -5.15 -9.91
C ILE A 20 1.13 -6.60 -10.31
N LYS A 21 0.07 -7.39 -10.50
CA LYS A 21 0.18 -8.80 -10.90
C LYS A 21 0.87 -8.94 -12.24
N LEU A 22 0.49 -8.12 -13.22
CA LEU A 22 1.11 -8.15 -14.55
C LEU A 22 2.60 -7.78 -14.48
N ALA A 23 2.95 -6.70 -13.79
CA ALA A 23 4.33 -6.28 -13.60
C ALA A 23 5.16 -7.37 -12.91
N SER A 24 4.60 -8.03 -11.89
CA SER A 24 5.25 -9.14 -11.20
C SER A 24 5.57 -10.31 -12.10
N VAL A 25 4.66 -10.67 -13.01
CA VAL A 25 4.92 -11.74 -13.99
C VAL A 25 6.01 -11.33 -14.97
N ILE A 26 5.93 -10.12 -15.54
CA ILE A 26 6.91 -9.62 -16.53
C ILE A 26 8.31 -9.59 -15.93
N ASN A 27 8.42 -9.11 -14.69
CA ASN A 27 9.71 -8.88 -14.03
C ASN A 27 10.17 -10.07 -13.16
N GLN A 28 9.40 -11.16 -13.11
CA GLN A 28 9.68 -12.33 -12.27
C GLN A 28 9.95 -11.95 -10.81
N THR A 29 9.19 -10.98 -10.28
CA THR A 29 9.39 -10.39 -8.96
C THR A 29 8.05 -10.24 -8.26
N ASP A 30 7.89 -10.76 -7.04
CA ASP A 30 6.64 -10.57 -6.30
C ASP A 30 6.61 -9.18 -5.65
N TYR A 31 5.94 -8.21 -6.29
CA TYR A 31 5.86 -6.84 -5.79
C TYR A 31 4.89 -6.67 -4.62
N TYR A 32 4.11 -7.70 -4.27
CA TYR A 32 3.35 -7.68 -3.02
C TYR A 32 4.26 -7.99 -1.83
N GLU A 33 5.29 -8.81 -2.00
CA GLU A 33 6.25 -9.14 -0.93
C GLU A 33 7.47 -8.21 -0.91
N GLU A 34 8.02 -7.86 -2.07
CA GLU A 34 9.24 -7.04 -2.20
C GLU A 34 9.00 -5.52 -2.00
N GLY A 35 7.74 -5.10 -1.95
CA GLY A 35 7.38 -3.70 -1.75
C GLY A 35 7.48 -3.28 -0.28
N ARG A 36 7.68 -1.98 -0.04
CA ARG A 36 7.69 -1.45 1.34
C ARG A 36 6.37 -1.74 2.05
N SER A 37 6.47 -2.27 3.27
CA SER A 37 5.35 -2.54 4.16
C SER A 37 4.82 -1.27 4.86
N LEU A 38 3.66 -1.35 5.51
CA LEU A 38 3.14 -0.20 6.28
C LEU A 38 3.93 0.00 7.58
N GLU A 39 4.51 -1.07 8.11
CA GLU A 39 5.38 -1.08 9.29
C GLU A 39 6.70 -0.36 8.98
N GLU A 40 7.32 -0.67 7.84
CA GLU A 40 8.53 0.01 7.38
C GLU A 40 8.32 1.50 7.07
N LEU A 41 7.08 1.87 6.75
CA LEU A 41 6.67 3.26 6.56
C LEU A 41 6.28 3.97 7.87
N GLY A 42 6.21 3.27 8.99
CA GLY A 42 5.81 3.84 10.29
C GLY A 42 4.33 4.22 10.39
N ILE A 43 3.47 3.70 9.51
CA ILE A 43 2.04 4.05 9.41
C ILE A 43 1.09 2.86 9.63
N ALA A 44 1.63 1.71 10.03
CA ALA A 44 0.86 0.48 10.24
C ALA A 44 -0.24 0.63 11.29
N ASP A 45 0.00 1.41 12.35
CA ASP A 45 -0.93 1.53 13.49
C ASP A 45 -1.84 2.76 13.41
N LEU A 46 -1.62 3.67 12.45
CA LEU A 46 -2.42 4.90 12.33
C LEU A 46 -3.86 4.61 11.92
N SER A 47 -4.82 5.27 12.56
CA SER A 47 -6.19 5.38 12.10
C SER A 47 -6.28 6.12 10.75
N GLN A 48 -7.47 6.14 10.15
CA GLN A 48 -7.68 6.87 8.91
C GLN A 48 -7.48 8.38 9.11
N GLU A 49 -7.94 8.90 10.25
CA GLU A 49 -7.83 10.30 10.64
C GLU A 49 -6.37 10.69 10.90
N GLU A 50 -5.64 9.92 11.71
CA GLU A 50 -4.22 10.18 11.99
C GLU A 50 -3.37 10.08 10.72
N LEU A 51 -3.67 9.12 9.83
CA LEU A 51 -2.98 9.03 8.55
C LEU A 51 -3.28 10.25 7.68
N ALA A 52 -4.52 10.74 7.66
CA ALA A 52 -4.86 11.94 6.90
C ALA A 52 -4.13 13.19 7.42
N GLU A 53 -4.00 13.33 8.73
CA GLU A 53 -3.23 14.39 9.39
C GLU A 53 -1.74 14.31 9.00
N VAL A 54 -1.11 13.13 9.17
CA VAL A 54 0.30 12.91 8.78
C VAL A 54 0.55 13.18 7.29
N LEU A 55 -0.40 12.84 6.42
CA LEU A 55 -0.28 13.10 4.98
C LEU A 55 -0.40 14.60 4.63
N GLN A 56 -1.08 15.39 5.45
CA GLN A 56 -1.24 16.84 5.26
C GLN A 56 -0.11 17.63 5.91
N GLU A 57 0.31 17.24 7.10
CA GLU A 57 1.20 18.02 7.96
C GLU A 57 2.64 17.48 7.98
N GLY A 58 2.84 16.23 7.59
CA GLY A 58 4.12 15.52 7.69
C GLY A 58 4.31 14.81 9.03
N PHE A 59 5.51 14.27 9.22
CA PHE A 59 5.96 13.67 10.49
C PHE A 59 6.74 14.69 11.34
#